data_AF-A0A3C1BAU3-F1
#
_entry.id   AF-A0A3C1BAU3-F1
#
_cell.length_a   1.000
_cell.length_b   1.000
_cell.length_c   1.000
_cell.angle_alpha   90.00
_cell.angle_beta   90.00
_cell.angle_gamma   90.00
#
_symmetry.space_group_name_H-M   'P 1'
#
loop_
_entity.id
_entity.type
_entity.pdbx_description
1 polymer ?
#
loop_
_entity_poly.entity_id
_entity_poly.type
_entity_poly.pdbx_seq_one_letter_code
_entity_poly.pdbx_strand_id
1 'polypeptide(L)'
;MKPTLFETILRSLYPPRCLLCAAPVDRDFGLCPPCWRDMSFISGPACMFCGLPIAADKLEGPTPCDSCFRAPPAWEAGRAALLYQHSAKGFILAMKHGDRTDCFKPAASWLFAACQDLLTPDTIVTAAPLHWRRYLNRK
;
A
#
# COMPACT_ATOMS: atom_id res chain seq x y z
N MET A 1 26.02 0.15 3.04
CA MET A 1 26.76 1.43 2.89
C MET A 1 26.71 2.17 4.21
N LYS A 2 27.84 2.61 4.75
CA LYS A 2 27.87 3.46 5.96
C LYS A 2 27.44 4.88 5.55
N PRO A 3 26.60 5.56 6.33
CA PRO A 3 26.19 6.92 6.00
C PRO A 3 27.39 7.85 6.03
N THR A 4 27.42 8.82 5.12
CA THR A 4 28.46 9.86 5.12
C THR A 4 28.28 10.81 6.31
N LEU A 5 29.33 11.51 6.72
CA LEU A 5 29.26 12.51 7.80
C LEU A 5 28.21 13.59 7.52
N PHE A 6 28.05 13.96 6.25
CA PHE A 6 27.01 14.89 5.78
C PHE A 6 25.60 14.34 5.96
N GLU A 7 25.35 13.07 5.60
CA GLU A 7 24.05 12.41 5.81
C GLU A 7 23.69 12.31 7.30
N THR A 8 24.67 12.05 8.16
CA THR A 8 24.46 12.00 9.63
C THR A 8 24.05 13.37 10.17
N ILE A 9 24.71 14.45 9.75
CA ILE A 9 24.35 15.81 10.16
C ILE A 9 22.95 16.16 9.67
N LEU A 10 22.63 15.85 8.41
CA LEU A 10 21.30 16.10 7.85
C LEU A 10 20.21 15.34 8.60
N ARG A 11 20.41 14.06 8.93
CA ARG A 11 19.46 13.27 9.73
C ARG A 11 19.30 13.81 11.16
N SER A 12 20.32 14.45 11.72
CA SER A 12 20.22 15.10 13.02
C SER A 12 19.39 16.39 12.96
N LEU A 13 19.47 17.15 11.86
CA LEU A 13 18.72 18.39 11.67
C LEU A 13 17.28 18.12 11.20
N TYR A 14 17.09 17.09 10.37
CA TYR A 14 15.83 16.65 9.80
C TYR A 14 15.57 15.19 10.17
N PRO A 15 15.23 14.91 11.44
CA PRO A 15 15.01 13.55 11.89
C PRO A 15 13.80 12.95 11.16
N PRO A 16 13.84 11.65 10.83
CA PRO A 16 12.73 10.99 10.18
C PRO A 16 11.47 11.02 11.06
N ARG A 17 10.33 11.27 10.42
CA ARG A 17 9.03 11.40 11.08
C ARG A 17 8.02 10.42 10.49
N CYS A 18 7.09 9.97 11.32
CA CYS A 18 5.98 9.12 10.93
C CYS A 18 5.17 9.79 9.81
N LEU A 19 4.86 9.05 8.75
CA LEU A 19 4.11 9.58 7.59
C LEU A 19 2.70 10.06 7.92
N LEU A 20 2.11 9.56 9.01
CA LEU A 20 0.74 9.89 9.42
C LEU A 20 0.67 10.97 10.48
N CYS A 21 1.39 10.80 11.60
CA CYS A 21 1.27 11.70 12.76
C CYS A 21 2.51 12.54 13.03
N ALA A 22 3.56 12.41 12.21
CA ALA A 22 4.84 13.10 12.38
C ALA A 22 5.58 12.83 13.71
N ALA A 23 5.24 11.77 14.45
CA ALA A 23 6.04 11.30 15.58
C ALA A 23 7.45 10.84 15.13
N PRO A 24 8.50 10.93 15.97
CA PRO A 24 9.83 10.43 15.63
C PRO A 24 9.82 8.95 15.25
N VAL A 25 10.59 8.57 14.23
CA VAL A 25 10.80 7.18 13.80
C VAL A 25 12.26 6.98 13.40
N ASP A 26 12.71 5.73 13.27
CA ASP A 26 14.13 5.43 13.01
C ASP A 26 14.52 5.50 11.52
N ARG A 27 13.55 5.48 10.61
CA ARG A 27 13.76 5.40 9.16
C ARG A 27 12.83 6.34 8.40
N ASP A 28 13.34 6.84 7.28
CA ASP A 28 12.52 7.62 6.34
C ASP A 28 11.36 6.77 5.83
N PHE A 29 10.24 7.43 5.56
CA PHE A 29 8.99 6.77 5.12
C PHE A 29 8.45 5.74 6.13
N GLY A 30 8.84 5.86 7.41
CA GLY A 30 8.39 4.99 8.48
C GLY A 30 7.01 5.36 9.04
N LEU A 31 6.42 4.40 9.75
CA LEU A 31 5.27 4.63 10.63
C LEU A 31 5.69 4.35 12.07
N CYS A 32 5.23 5.18 13.01
CA CYS A 32 5.41 4.88 14.42
C CYS A 32 4.53 3.67 14.80
N PRO A 33 4.83 2.94 15.90
CA PRO A 33 4.12 1.71 16.26
C PRO A 33 2.58 1.84 16.36
N PRO A 34 2.01 2.92 16.92
CA PRO A 34 0.55 3.11 16.93
C PRO A 34 -0.03 3.24 15.53
N CYS A 35 0.59 4.05 14.67
CA CYS A 35 0.17 4.22 13.28
C CYS A 35 0.32 2.94 12.47
N TRP A 36 1.40 2.18 12.69
CA TRP A 36 1.59 0.87 12.05
C TRP A 36 0.49 -0.12 12.45
N ARG A 37 0.12 -0.16 13.73
CA ARG A 37 -0.96 -1.03 14.22
C ARG A 37 -2.32 -0.64 13.67
N ASP A 38 -2.59 0.65 13.52
CA ASP A 38 -3.86 1.16 12.98
C ASP A 38 -3.94 1.05 11.44
N MET A 39 -2.79 0.91 10.77
CA MET A 39 -2.76 0.53 9.36
C MET A 39 -3.26 -0.90 9.23
N SER A 40 -4.46 -1.06 8.67
CA SER A 40 -5.13 -2.35 8.49
C SER A 40 -4.49 -3.16 7.35
N PHE A 41 -3.27 -3.65 7.58
CA PHE A 41 -2.52 -4.49 6.65
C PHE A 41 -3.20 -5.85 6.43
N ILE A 42 -3.12 -6.33 5.20
CA ILE A 42 -3.60 -7.66 4.82
C ILE A 42 -2.39 -8.60 4.82
N SER A 43 -2.31 -9.51 5.79
CA SER A 43 -1.15 -10.39 6.01
C SER A 43 -1.51 -11.88 6.09
N GLY A 44 -2.74 -12.25 5.73
CA GLY A 44 -3.25 -13.62 5.77
C GLY A 44 -3.95 -14.01 4.47
N PRO A 45 -4.71 -15.12 4.47
CA PRO A 45 -5.47 -15.55 3.31
C PRO A 45 -6.40 -14.44 2.80
N ALA A 46 -6.39 -14.25 1.49
CA ALA A 46 -7.15 -13.22 0.82
C ALA A 46 -7.87 -13.81 -0.40
N CYS A 47 -9.01 -13.21 -0.75
CA CYS A 47 -9.77 -13.54 -1.92
C CYS A 47 -8.87 -13.47 -3.16
N MET A 48 -8.82 -14.55 -3.93
CA MET A 48 -7.98 -14.62 -5.12
C MET A 48 -8.28 -13.51 -6.14
N PHE A 49 -9.55 -13.08 -6.22
CA PHE A 49 -10.01 -12.07 -7.17
C PHE A 49 -9.87 -10.62 -6.67
N CYS A 50 -10.33 -10.31 -5.46
CA CYS A 50 -10.39 -8.91 -5.00
C CYS A 50 -9.38 -8.57 -3.90
N GLY A 51 -8.63 -9.56 -3.38
CA GLY A 51 -7.67 -9.35 -2.30
C GLY A 51 -8.28 -9.08 -0.92
N LEU A 52 -9.60 -9.21 -0.75
CA LEU A 52 -10.25 -9.07 0.56
C LEU A 52 -9.80 -10.19 1.51
N PRO A 53 -9.43 -9.90 2.77
CA PRO A 53 -9.12 -10.94 3.75
C PRO A 53 -10.29 -11.91 3.92
N ILE A 54 -9.96 -13.20 3.95
CA ILE A 54 -10.91 -14.28 4.19
C ILE A 54 -10.47 -15.10 5.40
N ALA A 55 -11.42 -15.73 6.08
CA ALA A 55 -11.15 -16.53 7.26
C ALA A 55 -10.22 -17.70 6.87
N ALA A 56 -9.20 -17.96 7.70
CA ALA A 56 -8.10 -18.87 7.37
C ALA A 56 -8.45 -20.36 7.55
N ASP A 57 -9.66 -20.66 7.99
CA ASP A 57 -10.09 -21.99 8.41
C ASP A 57 -10.15 -22.93 7.21
N LYS A 58 -9.08 -23.74 7.07
CA LYS A 58 -8.96 -24.85 6.11
C LYS A 58 -9.12 -24.45 4.64
N LEU A 59 -8.56 -23.30 4.26
CA LEU A 59 -8.48 -22.94 2.85
C LEU A 59 -7.43 -23.80 2.13
N GLU A 60 -7.88 -24.59 1.17
CA GLU A 60 -7.01 -25.32 0.25
C GLU A 60 -6.89 -24.53 -1.06
N GLY A 61 -5.84 -23.70 -1.16
CA GLY A 61 -5.51 -22.96 -2.38
C GLY A 61 -6.31 -21.66 -2.61
N PRO A 62 -6.23 -21.09 -3.82
CA PRO A 62 -6.86 -19.83 -4.17
C PRO A 62 -8.39 -19.90 -3.99
N THR A 63 -8.92 -19.10 -3.08
CA THR A 63 -10.34 -19.13 -2.71
C THR A 63 -11.00 -17.76 -2.94
N PRO A 64 -12.17 -17.68 -3.58
CA PRO A 64 -12.92 -16.43 -3.70
C PRO A 64 -13.70 -16.10 -2.42
N CYS A 65 -13.91 -14.81 -2.14
CA CYS A 65 -14.91 -14.40 -1.15
C CYS A 65 -16.33 -14.55 -1.69
N ASP A 66 -17.34 -14.54 -0.82
CA ASP A 66 -18.75 -14.72 -1.18
C ASP A 66 -19.23 -13.74 -2.28
N SER A 67 -18.80 -12.48 -2.21
CA SER A 67 -19.15 -11.49 -3.25
C SER A 67 -18.56 -11.85 -4.62
N CYS A 68 -17.29 -12.24 -4.68
CA CYS A 68 -16.65 -12.60 -5.95
C CYS A 68 -17.10 -13.97 -6.45
N PHE A 69 -17.55 -14.86 -5.57
CA PHE A 69 -18.15 -16.13 -5.97
C PHE A 69 -19.50 -15.91 -6.67
N ARG A 70 -20.35 -15.03 -6.14
CA ARG A 70 -21.66 -14.72 -6.73
C ARG A 70 -21.56 -13.89 -8.01
N ALA A 71 -20.61 -12.96 -8.06
CA ALA A 71 -20.38 -12.10 -9.21
C ALA A 71 -18.87 -12.00 -9.48
N PRO A 72 -18.30 -12.97 -10.21
CA PRO A 72 -16.89 -12.97 -10.57
C PRO A 72 -16.52 -11.71 -11.35
N PRO A 73 -15.40 -11.04 -11.02
CA PRO A 73 -14.95 -9.90 -11.79
C PRO A 73 -14.35 -10.31 -13.13
N ALA A 74 -14.13 -9.34 -14.02
CA ALA A 74 -13.56 -9.55 -15.36
C ALA A 74 -12.03 -9.76 -15.36
N TRP A 75 -11.42 -10.08 -14.22
CA TRP A 75 -9.98 -10.30 -14.08
C TRP A 75 -9.72 -11.58 -13.28
N GLU A 76 -8.56 -12.19 -13.50
CA GLU A 76 -8.24 -13.52 -12.99
C GLU A 76 -7.72 -13.51 -11.55
N ALA A 77 -6.99 -12.45 -11.17
CA ALA A 77 -6.44 -12.32 -9.84
C ALA A 77 -6.29 -10.85 -9.41
N GLY A 78 -6.40 -10.62 -8.10
CA GLY A 78 -6.20 -9.30 -7.49
C GLY A 78 -5.64 -9.40 -6.08
N ARG A 79 -4.82 -8.40 -5.71
CA ARG A 79 -4.20 -8.30 -4.38
C ARG A 79 -4.36 -6.88 -3.84
N ALA A 80 -4.48 -6.81 -2.53
CA ALA A 80 -4.53 -5.55 -1.80
C ALA A 80 -3.56 -5.64 -0.62
N ALA A 81 -2.80 -4.58 -0.37
CA ALA A 81 -1.92 -4.51 0.79
C ALA A 81 -2.65 -4.08 2.07
N LEU A 82 -3.77 -3.37 1.92
CA LEU A 82 -4.46 -2.66 3.00
C LEU A 82 -5.97 -2.78 2.82
N LEU A 83 -6.70 -2.94 3.93
CA LEU A 83 -8.12 -2.66 4.00
C LEU A 83 -8.36 -1.15 3.99
N TYR A 84 -9.35 -0.69 3.22
CA TYR A 84 -9.70 0.73 3.12
C TYR A 84 -10.49 1.23 4.34
N GLN A 85 -9.83 1.29 5.50
CA GLN A 85 -10.42 1.68 6.78
C GLN A 85 -9.37 2.33 7.69
N HIS A 86 -9.80 2.98 8.77
CA HIS A 86 -8.91 3.53 9.81
C HIS A 86 -7.82 4.45 9.20
N SER A 87 -6.58 4.41 9.71
CA SER A 87 -5.44 5.15 9.16
C SER A 87 -5.17 4.88 7.68
N ALA A 88 -5.46 3.68 7.17
CA ALA A 88 -5.21 3.33 5.76
C ALA A 88 -6.09 4.14 4.81
N LYS A 89 -7.34 4.45 5.20
CA LYS A 89 -8.21 5.35 4.43
C LYS A 89 -7.60 6.74 4.30
N GLY A 90 -7.15 7.32 5.42
CA GLY A 90 -6.51 8.64 5.43
C GLY A 90 -5.23 8.67 4.59
N PHE A 91 -4.39 7.65 4.74
CA PHE A 91 -3.17 7.46 3.95
C PHE A 91 -3.45 7.42 2.44
N ILE A 92 -4.42 6.61 2.00
CA ILE A 92 -4.78 6.47 0.58
C ILE A 92 -5.35 7.78 0.03
N LEU A 93 -6.17 8.49 0.80
CA LEU A 93 -6.71 9.79 0.38
C LEU A 93 -5.63 10.86 0.28
N ALA A 94 -4.70 10.92 1.24
CA ALA A 94 -3.56 11.83 1.20
C ALA A 94 -2.69 11.57 -0.04
N MET A 95 -2.47 10.30 -0.37
CA MET A 95 -1.73 9.89 -1.58
C MET A 95 -2.49 10.23 -2.88
N LYS A 96 -3.81 10.00 -2.94
CA LYS A 96 -4.61 10.20 -4.16
C LYS A 96 -4.95 11.66 -4.43
N HIS A 97 -5.13 12.46 -3.37
CA HIS A 97 -5.71 13.81 -3.43
C HIS A 97 -4.91 14.88 -2.70
N GLY A 98 -3.99 14.52 -1.81
CA GLY A 98 -3.26 15.45 -0.95
C GLY A 98 -1.84 15.76 -1.41
N ASP A 99 -1.46 15.34 -2.63
CA ASP A 99 -0.11 15.51 -3.19
C ASP A 99 1.02 14.99 -2.25
N ARG A 100 0.69 13.98 -1.44
CA ARG A 100 1.63 13.33 -0.52
C ARG A 100 2.44 12.26 -1.24
N THR A 101 3.38 12.72 -2.06
CA THR A 101 4.24 11.86 -2.88
C THR A 101 5.20 10.99 -2.05
N ASP A 102 5.51 11.42 -0.82
CA ASP A 102 6.26 10.67 0.17
C ASP A 102 5.56 9.37 0.60
N CYS A 103 4.23 9.28 0.46
CA CYS A 103 3.47 8.04 0.67
C CYS A 103 3.68 6.98 -0.42
N PHE A 104 4.14 7.34 -1.63
CA PHE A 104 4.20 6.41 -2.75
C PHE A 104 5.20 5.28 -2.56
N LYS A 105 6.41 5.58 -2.11
CA LYS A 105 7.46 4.58 -1.90
C LYS A 105 7.07 3.48 -0.90
N PRO A 106 6.58 3.79 0.31
CA PRO A 106 6.13 2.75 1.23
C PRO A 106 4.90 2.02 0.70
N ALA A 107 3.92 2.72 0.09
CA ALA A 107 2.75 2.09 -0.51
C ALA A 107 3.13 1.06 -1.58
N ALA A 108 4.05 1.43 -2.47
CA ALA A 108 4.56 0.55 -3.51
C ALA A 108 5.26 -0.67 -2.90
N SER A 109 6.04 -0.50 -1.83
CA SER A 109 6.69 -1.63 -1.15
C SER A 109 5.70 -2.61 -0.53
N TRP A 110 4.62 -2.12 0.07
CA TRP A 110 3.57 -2.96 0.66
C TRP A 110 2.75 -3.68 -0.42
N LEU A 111 2.43 -2.97 -1.50
CA LEU A 111 1.72 -3.57 -2.64
C LEU A 111 2.59 -4.61 -3.34
N PHE A 112 3.88 -4.32 -3.55
CA PHE A 112 4.81 -5.28 -4.12
C PHE A 112 4.89 -6.56 -3.28
N ALA A 113 4.98 -6.42 -1.95
CA ALA A 113 4.96 -7.57 -1.04
C ALA A 113 3.65 -8.37 -1.13
N ALA A 114 2.50 -7.71 -1.28
CA ALA A 114 1.20 -8.36 -1.42
C ALA A 114 0.99 -9.02 -2.79
N CYS A 115 1.70 -8.58 -3.84
CA CYS A 115 1.51 -9.03 -5.21
C CYS A 115 2.60 -9.99 -5.72
N GLN A 116 3.54 -10.43 -4.89
CA GLN A 116 4.70 -11.20 -5.35
C GLN A 116 4.34 -12.43 -6.19
N ASP A 117 3.21 -13.06 -5.88
CA ASP A 117 2.70 -14.24 -6.56
C ASP A 117 2.02 -13.95 -7.92
N LEU A 118 1.70 -12.68 -8.20
CA LEU A 118 1.12 -12.22 -9.47
C LEU A 118 2.16 -11.60 -10.42
N LEU A 119 3.32 -11.21 -9.90
CA LEU A 119 4.33 -10.50 -10.68
C LEU A 119 5.25 -11.48 -11.41
N THR A 120 5.38 -11.28 -12.71
CA THR A 120 6.30 -11.99 -13.60
C THR A 120 7.31 -11.02 -14.23
N PRO A 121 8.42 -11.50 -14.81
CA PRO A 121 9.34 -10.65 -15.57
C PRO A 121 8.68 -9.87 -16.71
N ASP A 122 7.57 -10.38 -17.26
CA ASP A 122 6.82 -9.76 -18.36
C ASP A 122 5.71 -8.81 -17.86
N THR A 123 5.65 -8.52 -16.56
CA THR A 123 4.59 -7.66 -16.00
C THR A 123 4.77 -6.21 -16.45
N ILE A 124 3.71 -5.66 -17.04
CA ILE A 124 3.65 -4.25 -17.45
C ILE A 124 2.91 -3.44 -16.38
N VAL A 125 3.56 -2.42 -15.86
CA VAL A 125 2.91 -1.42 -14.98
C VAL A 125 2.38 -0.28 -15.85
N THR A 126 1.07 -0.07 -15.82
CA THR A 126 0.41 1.02 -16.54
C THR A 126 -0.32 1.96 -15.60
N ALA A 127 -0.50 3.21 -16.03
CA ALA A 127 -1.31 4.17 -15.29
C ALA A 127 -2.80 3.84 -15.45
N ALA A 128 -3.57 3.98 -14.37
CA ALA A 128 -5.02 3.92 -14.47
C ALA A 128 -5.52 5.06 -15.37
N PRO A 129 -6.27 4.76 -16.46
CA PRO A 129 -6.71 5.77 -17.39
C PRO A 129 -7.63 6.77 -16.68
N LEU A 130 -7.28 8.05 -16.78
CA LEU A 130 -8.13 9.14 -16.33
C LEU A 130 -8.69 9.87 -17.54
N HIS A 131 -9.91 10.39 -17.41
CA HIS A 131 -10.45 11.30 -18.41
C HIS A 131 -9.55 12.54 -18.53
N TRP A 132 -9.29 13.02 -19.74
CA TRP A 132 -8.37 14.14 -20.03
C TRP A 132 -8.63 15.40 -19.17
N ARG A 133 -9.90 15.75 -18.92
CA ARG A 133 -10.24 16.89 -18.03
C ARG A 133 -9.73 16.72 -16.60
N ARG A 134 -9.59 15.47 -16.12
CA ARG A 134 -9.01 15.20 -14.79
C ARG A 134 -7.50 15.30 -14.80
N TYR A 135 -6.84 15.01 -15.92
CA TYR A 135 -5.40 15.25 -16.06
C TYR A 135 -5.05 16.73 -15.95
N LEU A 136 -5.84 17.61 -16.57
CA LEU A 136 -5.61 19.07 -16.50
C LEU A 136 -5.77 19.66 -15.09
N ASN A 137 -6.52 18.98 -14.21
CA ASN A 137 -6.79 19.43 -12.84
C ASN A 137 -5.91 18.76 -11.78
N ARG A 138 -4.97 17.90 -12.19
CA ARG A 138 -3.93 17.42 -11.26
C ARG A 138 -2.95 18.58 -11.03
N LYS A 139 -2.82 18.97 -9.76
CA LYS A 139 -1.72 19.81 -9.30
C LYS A 139 -0.51 18.93 -9.04
#